data_AF-R7HX19-F1
#
_entry.id   AF-R7HX19-F1
#
_cell.length_a   1.000
_cell.length_b   1.000
_cell.length_c   1.000
_cell.angle_alpha   90.00
_cell.angle_beta   90.00
_cell.angle_gamma   90.00
#
_symmetry.space_group_name_H-M   'P 1'
#
loop_
_entity.id
_entity.type
_entity.pdbx_description
1 polymer ?
#
loop_
_entity_poly.entity_id
_entity_poly.type
_entity_poly.pdbx_seq_one_letter_code
_entity_poly.pdbx_strand_id
1 'polypeptide(L)'
;MVKKKTLWIAGVGLLLVICAMAVFFYQNKGKKSQMETKSKKQSVLLDKQILEPKGVLCDYRENSDGTWSADGRIYQHKVMLTGKLPSAEGTTTYIVLTNDENITFEEVGKSFYSSNSADLLNPEKACVVQWIEKDE
;
A
#
# COMPACT_ATOMS: atom_id res chain seq x y z
N MET A 1 61.49 6.11 -38.82
CA MET A 1 61.17 7.15 -37.83
C MET A 1 59.66 7.13 -37.59
N VAL A 2 59.20 6.60 -36.45
CA VAL A 2 58.57 7.35 -35.32
C VAL A 2 57.22 7.96 -35.72
N LYS A 3 56.08 7.27 -35.52
CA LYS A 3 55.25 7.02 -34.30
C LYS A 3 53.94 7.84 -34.36
N LYS A 4 52.83 7.07 -34.37
CA LYS A 4 51.52 7.28 -33.72
C LYS A 4 50.81 8.63 -33.88
N LYS A 5 49.51 8.58 -34.23
CA LYS A 5 48.42 9.14 -33.41
C LYS A 5 47.04 8.67 -33.92
N THR A 6 46.69 7.45 -33.53
CA THR A 6 45.32 7.07 -33.19
C THR A 6 44.80 8.05 -32.14
N LEU A 7 44.10 9.12 -32.53
CA LEU A 7 43.51 10.04 -31.55
C LEU A 7 42.37 10.91 -32.10
N TRP A 8 41.33 10.34 -32.72
CA TRP A 8 40.07 11.07 -32.99
C TRP A 8 38.80 10.24 -32.73
N ILE A 9 38.89 9.11 -32.04
CA ILE A 9 37.74 8.22 -31.82
C ILE A 9 37.18 8.36 -30.38
N ALA A 10 37.93 8.95 -29.45
CA ALA A 10 37.50 9.09 -28.06
C ALA A 10 36.50 10.24 -27.80
N GLY A 11 36.44 11.26 -28.66
CA GLY A 11 35.58 12.44 -28.44
C GLY A 11 34.11 12.20 -28.79
N VAL A 12 33.84 11.45 -29.86
CA VAL A 12 32.48 11.22 -30.37
C VAL A 12 31.71 10.23 -29.50
N GLY A 13 32.40 9.23 -28.92
CA GLY A 13 31.79 8.28 -28.00
C GLY A 13 31.32 8.92 -26.70
N LEU A 14 32.11 9.85 -26.13
CA LEU A 14 31.77 10.51 -24.86
C LEU A 14 30.55 11.44 -24.99
N LEU A 15 30.41 12.13 -26.14
CA LEU A 15 29.25 12.98 -26.41
C LEU A 15 27.94 12.18 -26.51
N LEU A 16 27.98 11.00 -27.16
CA LEU A 16 26.80 10.14 -27.28
C LEU A 16 26.37 9.54 -25.93
N VAL A 17 27.31 9.23 -25.05
CA VAL A 17 27.02 8.74 -23.70
C VAL A 17 26.37 9.84 -22.84
N ILE A 18 26.83 11.10 -22.95
CA ILE A 18 26.22 12.23 -22.26
C ILE A 18 24.80 12.52 -22.80
N CYS A 19 24.59 12.44 -24.13
CA CYS A 19 23.26 12.54 -24.72
C CYS A 19 22.31 11.45 -24.20
N ALA A 20 22.78 10.21 -24.07
CA ALA A 20 21.96 9.11 -23.55
C ALA A 20 21.61 9.29 -22.06
N MET A 21 22.56 9.74 -21.23
CA MET A 21 22.29 10.03 -19.81
C MET A 21 21.33 11.22 -19.62
N ALA A 22 21.46 12.26 -20.44
CA ALA A 22 20.54 13.40 -20.42
C ALA A 22 19.12 12.97 -20.80
N VAL A 23 18.95 12.11 -21.80
CA VAL A 23 17.64 11.56 -22.19
C VAL A 23 17.07 10.68 -21.08
N PHE A 24 17.88 9.87 -20.38
CA PHE A 24 17.40 9.07 -19.25
C PHE A 24 16.93 9.95 -18.08
N PHE A 25 17.66 11.02 -17.75
CA PHE A 25 17.21 12.00 -16.74
C PHE A 25 15.97 12.80 -17.21
N TYR A 26 15.87 13.13 -18.50
CA TYR A 26 14.69 13.80 -19.07
C TYR A 26 13.45 12.90 -19.01
N GLN A 27 13.60 11.60 -19.30
CA GLN A 27 12.54 10.59 -19.20
C GLN A 27 12.15 10.32 -17.74
N ASN A 28 13.10 10.33 -16.80
CA ASN A 28 12.83 10.01 -15.40
C ASN A 28 12.23 11.18 -14.59
N LYS A 29 12.30 12.43 -15.08
CA LYS A 29 11.60 13.58 -14.45
C LYS A 29 10.07 13.51 -14.56
N GLY A 30 9.52 12.72 -15.49
CA GLY A 30 8.07 12.64 -15.74
C GLY A 30 7.29 11.64 -14.89
N LYS A 31 7.94 10.75 -14.12
CA LYS A 31 7.27 9.67 -13.36
C LYS A 31 7.14 9.91 -11.85
N LYS A 32 7.22 11.17 -11.40
CA LYS A 32 6.81 11.57 -10.03
C LYS A 32 5.50 12.35 -9.96
N SER A 33 4.87 12.66 -11.09
CA SER A 33 3.69 13.56 -11.13
C SER A 33 2.42 12.92 -11.71
N GLN A 34 2.39 11.60 -11.87
CA GLN A 34 1.20 10.85 -12.30
C GLN A 34 0.64 9.93 -11.22
N MET A 35 1.11 10.06 -9.97
CA MET A 35 0.39 9.56 -8.80
C MET A 35 -0.49 10.66 -8.20
N GLU A 36 -0.07 11.92 -8.19
CA GLU A 36 -0.84 12.98 -7.51
C GLU A 36 -2.07 13.49 -8.27
N THR A 37 -2.13 13.45 -9.61
CA THR A 37 -3.33 13.98 -10.32
C THR A 37 -4.43 12.92 -10.50
N LYS A 38 -4.09 11.64 -10.59
CA LYS A 38 -5.07 10.53 -10.45
C LYS A 38 -5.44 10.29 -8.99
N SER A 39 -4.50 10.38 -8.05
CA SER A 39 -4.78 10.34 -6.61
C SER A 39 -5.74 11.45 -6.21
N LYS A 40 -5.56 12.69 -6.71
CA LYS A 40 -6.46 13.80 -6.37
C LYS A 40 -7.85 13.67 -7.00
N LYS A 41 -7.98 13.11 -8.21
CA LYS A 41 -9.31 12.86 -8.80
C LYS A 41 -10.01 11.65 -8.18
N GLN A 42 -9.26 10.60 -7.82
CA GLN A 42 -9.76 9.47 -7.05
C GLN A 42 -10.16 9.91 -5.65
N SER A 43 -9.37 10.75 -4.98
CA SER A 43 -9.68 11.25 -3.64
C SER A 43 -10.86 12.22 -3.63
N VAL A 44 -11.03 13.04 -4.68
CA VAL A 44 -12.16 13.99 -4.79
C VAL A 44 -13.46 13.30 -5.23
N LEU A 45 -13.41 12.17 -5.94
CA LEU A 45 -14.60 11.34 -6.19
C LEU A 45 -14.90 10.35 -5.05
N LEU A 46 -13.90 10.00 -4.23
CA LEU A 46 -14.11 9.29 -2.97
C LEU A 46 -14.70 10.20 -1.89
N ASP A 47 -14.51 11.52 -1.98
CA ASP A 47 -14.97 12.52 -0.99
C ASP A 47 -16.50 12.60 -0.83
N LYS A 48 -17.28 12.02 -1.75
CA LYS A 48 -18.75 11.89 -1.61
C LYS A 48 -19.20 10.52 -1.14
N GLN A 49 -18.28 9.60 -0.90
CA GLN A 49 -18.54 8.29 -0.33
C GLN A 49 -17.37 7.84 0.55
N ILE A 50 -16.79 8.77 1.34
CA ILE A 50 -15.90 8.41 2.43
C ILE A 50 -16.81 7.77 3.46
N LEU A 51 -16.77 6.45 3.47
CA LEU A 51 -17.36 5.65 4.52
C LEU A 51 -16.49 5.95 5.76
N GLU A 52 -16.89 6.96 6.54
CA GLU A 52 -16.18 7.40 7.74
C GLU A 52 -15.95 6.19 8.65
N PRO A 53 -14.71 5.89 9.06
CA PRO A 53 -14.46 4.75 9.92
C PRO A 53 -15.25 4.94 11.21
N LYS A 54 -16.12 3.97 11.52
CA LYS A 54 -16.84 3.97 12.80
C LYS A 54 -15.88 3.83 13.98
N GLY A 55 -14.71 3.24 13.74
CA GLY A 55 -13.61 3.32 14.68
C GLY A 55 -12.25 2.94 14.08
N VAL A 56 -11.23 3.48 14.72
CA VAL A 56 -9.80 3.18 14.50
C VAL A 56 -9.31 2.48 15.76
N LEU A 57 -8.75 1.28 15.60
CA LEU A 57 -8.22 0.49 16.72
C LEU A 57 -6.80 0.90 17.07
N CYS A 58 -5.97 1.18 16.06
CA CYS A 58 -4.60 1.65 16.26
C CYS A 58 -4.09 2.43 15.05
N ASP A 59 -3.04 3.22 15.30
CA ASP A 59 -2.33 3.94 14.25
C ASP A 59 -1.50 2.96 13.42
N TYR A 60 -1.53 3.17 12.11
CA TYR A 60 -0.78 2.34 11.17
C TYR A 60 -0.23 3.15 10.01
N ARG A 61 0.87 2.67 9.42
CA ARG A 61 1.58 3.37 8.35
C ARG A 61 2.14 2.40 7.31
N GLU A 62 2.11 2.84 6.05
CA GLU A 62 2.84 2.17 4.96
C GLU A 62 4.33 2.54 5.00
N ASN A 63 5.17 1.50 4.98
CA ASN A 63 6.62 1.61 4.93
C ASN A 63 7.08 1.82 3.47
N SER A 64 8.31 2.31 3.29
CA SER A 64 8.86 2.58 1.95
C SER A 64 9.07 1.32 1.09
N ASP A 65 9.09 0.15 1.71
CA ASP A 65 9.21 -1.15 1.04
C ASP A 65 7.85 -1.78 0.68
N GLY A 66 6.74 -1.09 0.97
CA GLY A 66 5.37 -1.57 0.71
C GLY A 66 4.77 -2.43 1.82
N THR A 67 5.51 -2.66 2.92
CA THR A 67 4.98 -3.31 4.12
C THR A 67 4.20 -2.31 4.99
N TRP A 68 3.47 -2.80 5.99
CA TRP A 68 2.64 -1.99 6.87
C TRP A 68 3.06 -2.13 8.32
N SER A 69 3.22 -1.02 9.03
CA SER A 69 3.56 -1.01 10.45
C SER A 69 2.33 -0.64 11.29
N ALA A 70 2.05 -1.42 12.33
CA ALA A 70 1.07 -1.09 13.38
C ALA A 70 1.49 -1.71 14.72
N ASP A 71 1.32 -0.98 15.82
CA ASP A 71 1.65 -1.44 17.18
C ASP A 71 3.03 -2.12 17.33
N GLY A 72 4.05 -1.56 16.66
CA GLY A 72 5.42 -2.09 16.69
C GLY A 72 5.65 -3.37 15.87
N ARG A 73 4.67 -3.82 15.09
CA ARG A 73 4.74 -4.99 14.21
C ARG A 73 4.71 -4.59 12.74
N ILE A 74 5.23 -5.47 11.89
CA ILE A 74 5.27 -5.31 10.43
C ILE A 74 4.41 -6.40 9.79
N TYR A 75 3.58 -5.99 8.84
CA TYR A 75 2.69 -6.85 8.07
C TYR A 75 2.94 -6.70 6.57
N GLN A 76 2.85 -7.80 5.84
CA GLN A 76 3.10 -7.82 4.40
C GLN A 76 1.95 -7.24 3.59
N HIS A 77 0.72 -7.34 4.09
CA HIS A 77 -0.48 -7.02 3.31
C HIS A 77 -1.46 -6.15 4.10
N LYS A 78 -2.18 -5.30 3.38
CA LYS A 78 -3.38 -4.61 3.87
C LYS A 78 -4.57 -5.11 3.06
N VAL A 79 -5.53 -5.73 3.73
CA VAL A 79 -6.73 -6.31 3.13
C VAL A 79 -7.98 -5.61 3.64
N MET A 80 -8.98 -5.53 2.78
CA MET A 80 -10.32 -5.04 3.10
C MET A 80 -11.26 -6.24 3.10
N LEU A 81 -11.85 -6.55 4.25
CA LEU A 81 -12.74 -7.69 4.43
C LEU A 81 -14.15 -7.14 4.68
N THR A 82 -15.06 -7.37 3.74
CA THR A 82 -16.45 -6.92 3.83
C THR A 82 -17.38 -8.09 4.03
N GLY A 83 -18.27 -7.99 5.02
CA GLY A 83 -19.25 -9.02 5.32
C GLY A 83 -20.31 -8.55 6.31
N LYS A 84 -21.27 -9.41 6.61
CA LYS A 84 -22.35 -9.14 7.56
C LYS A 84 -22.14 -10.00 8.80
N LEU A 85 -22.01 -9.37 9.96
CA LEU A 85 -21.93 -10.11 11.22
C LEU A 85 -23.27 -10.79 11.52
N PRO A 86 -23.27 -11.91 12.27
CA PRO A 86 -24.51 -12.50 12.77
C PRO A 86 -25.30 -11.46 13.57
N SER A 87 -26.58 -11.29 13.24
CA SER A 87 -27.49 -10.32 13.89
C SER A 87 -27.18 -8.84 13.65
N ALA A 88 -26.28 -8.48 12.74
CA ALA A 88 -26.08 -7.08 12.34
C ALA A 88 -27.14 -6.65 11.31
N GLU A 89 -27.63 -5.42 11.43
CA GLU A 89 -28.55 -4.83 10.46
C GLU A 89 -27.83 -4.50 9.15
N GLY A 90 -26.63 -3.90 9.24
CA GLY A 90 -25.81 -3.47 8.11
C GLY A 90 -24.61 -4.38 7.79
N THR A 91 -23.82 -3.93 6.82
CA THR A 91 -22.57 -4.60 6.41
C THR A 91 -21.38 -3.94 7.08
N THR A 92 -20.41 -4.73 7.55
CA THR A 92 -19.16 -4.23 8.15
C THR A 92 -18.00 -4.48 7.19
N THR A 93 -17.11 -3.50 7.07
CA THR A 93 -15.83 -3.62 6.39
C THR A 93 -14.70 -3.45 7.39
N TYR A 94 -13.89 -4.49 7.56
CA TYR A 94 -12.66 -4.43 8.35
C TYR A 94 -11.47 -4.10 7.46
N ILE A 95 -10.62 -3.20 7.93
CA ILE A 95 -9.29 -2.95 7.35
C ILE A 95 -8.30 -3.69 8.23
N VAL A 96 -7.62 -4.67 7.64
CA VAL A 96 -6.75 -5.60 8.37
C VAL A 96 -5.36 -5.60 7.76
N LEU A 97 -4.35 -5.48 8.62
CA LEU A 97 -2.96 -5.73 8.26
C LEU A 97 -2.64 -7.18 8.57
N THR A 98 -2.07 -7.92 7.62
CA THR A 98 -1.86 -9.35 7.78
C THR A 98 -0.60 -9.88 7.09
N ASN A 99 -0.07 -10.95 7.67
CA ASN A 99 0.93 -11.86 7.10
C ASN A 99 0.32 -13.18 6.63
N ASP A 100 -1.00 -13.36 6.80
CA ASP A 100 -1.75 -14.54 6.39
C ASP A 100 -2.57 -14.22 5.13
N GLU A 101 -2.27 -14.90 4.03
CA GLU A 101 -2.99 -14.70 2.76
C GLU A 101 -4.43 -15.26 2.80
N ASN A 102 -4.74 -16.12 3.77
CA ASN A 102 -6.03 -16.81 3.86
C ASN A 102 -6.95 -16.22 4.92
N ILE A 103 -6.63 -15.05 5.47
CA ILE A 103 -7.46 -14.41 6.49
C ILE A 103 -8.87 -14.14 5.93
N THR A 104 -9.88 -14.46 6.73
CA THR A 104 -11.28 -14.32 6.31
C THR A 104 -12.04 -13.30 7.15
N PHE A 105 -13.13 -12.77 6.58
CA PHE A 105 -14.04 -11.89 7.32
C PHE A 105 -14.62 -12.58 8.56
N GLU A 106 -14.97 -13.86 8.46
CA GLU A 106 -15.58 -14.61 9.56
C GLU A 106 -14.59 -14.78 10.72
N GLU A 107 -13.34 -15.14 10.44
CA GLU A 107 -12.29 -15.24 11.45
C GLU A 107 -12.07 -13.91 12.17
N VAL A 108 -11.94 -12.82 11.42
CA VAL A 108 -11.75 -11.47 11.97
C VAL A 108 -12.96 -11.04 12.79
N GLY A 109 -14.17 -11.17 12.24
CA GLY A 109 -15.42 -10.83 12.92
C GLY A 109 -15.59 -11.62 14.21
N LYS A 110 -15.37 -12.94 14.16
CA LYS A 110 -15.49 -13.84 15.31
C LYS A 110 -14.57 -13.46 16.45
N SER A 111 -13.37 -12.95 16.16
CA SER A 111 -12.45 -12.48 17.20
C SER A 111 -12.98 -11.32 18.05
N PHE A 112 -13.96 -10.54 17.56
CA PHE A 112 -14.54 -9.42 18.31
C PHE A 112 -15.67 -9.83 19.25
N TYR A 113 -16.45 -10.86 18.93
CA TYR A 113 -17.63 -11.26 19.71
C TYR A 113 -17.52 -12.63 20.38
N SER A 114 -16.53 -13.44 20.00
CA SER A 114 -16.31 -14.74 20.65
C SER A 114 -15.75 -14.56 22.05
N SER A 115 -16.28 -15.33 22.99
CA SER A 115 -15.72 -15.44 24.35
C SER A 115 -14.63 -16.50 24.45
N ASN A 116 -14.34 -17.23 23.37
CA ASN A 116 -13.30 -18.24 23.33
C ASN A 116 -11.96 -17.61 22.95
N SER A 117 -10.95 -17.76 23.81
CA SER A 117 -9.61 -17.22 23.56
C SER A 117 -8.92 -17.82 22.33
N ALA A 118 -9.33 -19.00 21.88
CA ALA A 118 -8.82 -19.62 20.65
C ALA A 118 -9.28 -18.90 19.37
N ASP A 119 -10.34 -18.09 19.44
CA ASP A 119 -10.84 -17.30 18.32
C ASP A 119 -10.20 -15.89 18.26
N LEU A 120 -9.31 -15.56 19.19
CA LEU A 120 -8.58 -14.30 19.17
C LEU A 120 -7.58 -14.28 18.01
N LEU A 121 -7.47 -13.13 17.34
CA LEU A 121 -6.46 -12.93 16.30
C LEU A 121 -5.07 -12.99 16.91
N ASN A 122 -4.18 -13.75 16.26
CA ASN A 122 -2.77 -13.74 16.60
C ASN A 122 -2.15 -12.41 16.09
N PRO A 123 -1.66 -11.53 16.98
CA PRO A 123 -1.14 -10.23 16.58
C PRO A 123 0.12 -10.32 15.70
N GLU A 124 0.85 -11.43 15.69
CA GLU A 124 1.98 -11.64 14.77
C GLU A 124 1.50 -11.97 13.33
N LYS A 125 0.25 -12.42 13.19
CA LYS A 125 -0.36 -12.77 11.91
C LYS A 125 -1.26 -11.68 11.37
N ALA A 126 -2.08 -11.07 12.22
CA ALA A 126 -3.10 -10.13 11.77
C ALA A 126 -3.45 -9.10 12.84
N CYS A 127 -3.72 -7.88 12.40
CA CYS A 127 -4.18 -6.78 13.23
C CYS A 127 -5.24 -5.97 12.48
N VAL A 128 -6.41 -5.81 13.10
CA VAL A 128 -7.47 -4.95 12.59
C VAL A 128 -7.13 -3.53 13.00
N VAL A 129 -7.06 -2.62 12.03
CA VAL A 129 -6.69 -1.23 12.27
C VAL A 129 -7.88 -0.29 12.24
N GLN A 130 -8.91 -0.64 11.45
CA GLN A 130 -10.13 0.16 11.30
C GLN A 130 -11.31 -0.73 10.97
N TRP A 131 -12.51 -0.23 11.27
CA TRP A 131 -13.74 -0.80 10.75
C TRP A 131 -14.71 0.28 10.29
N ILE A 132 -15.55 -0.11 9.35
CA ILE A 132 -16.54 0.75 8.75
C ILE A 132 -17.87 0.02 8.68
N GLU A 133 -18.93 0.66 9.14
CA GLU A 133 -20.29 0.14 9.03
C GLU A 133 -21.02 0.87 7.91
N LYS A 134 -21.77 0.12 7.13
CA LYS A 134 -22.69 0.66 6.14
C LYS A 134 -24.10 0.24 6.51
N ASP A 135 -24.91 1.24 6.86
CA ASP A 135 -26.35 1.09 7.02
C ASP A 135 -26.97 0.75 5.65
N GLU A 136 -27.89 -0.21 5.63
CA GLU A 136 -28.54 -0.73 4.41
C GLU A 136 -29.52 0.28 3.79
#